data_AF-A0A0G0YTN7-F1
#
_entry.id   AF-A0A0G0YTN7-F1
#
_cell.length_a   1.000
_cell.length_b   1.000
_cell.length_c   1.000
_cell.angle_alpha   90.00
_cell.angle_beta   90.00
_cell.angle_gamma   90.00
#
_symmetry.space_group_name_H-M   'P 1'
#
loop_
_entity.id
_entity.type
_entity.pdbx_description
1 polymer ?
#
loop_
_entity_poly.entity_id
_entity_poly.type
_entity_poly.pdbx_seq_one_letter_code
_entity_poly.pdbx_strand_id
1 'polypeptide(L)'
;MTKIEQKQRDKKAKLIASTWLASADDDLSWAKDTLADGYYDRACFVSQQVAEKALKAYLLSKRQKLIKTHNLKLLLDEYKRFNKKFSDISGACKILSKYYIEARYPDDFCFNDFNIKEKAIEAINLARQVLNSVKSKIFTK
;
A
#
# COMPACT_ATOMS: atom_id res chain seq x y z
N MET A 1 -10.91 -22.78 -21.65
CA MET A 1 -11.42 -21.40 -21.60
C MET A 1 -11.29 -20.75 -22.97
N THR A 2 -12.34 -20.11 -23.44
CA THR A 2 -12.36 -19.38 -24.71
C THR A 2 -11.60 -18.04 -24.61
N LYS A 3 -11.21 -17.47 -25.75
CA LYS A 3 -10.60 -16.12 -25.79
C LYS A 3 -11.51 -15.05 -25.18
N ILE A 4 -12.83 -15.23 -25.26
CA ILE A 4 -13.85 -14.32 -24.73
C ILE A 4 -13.88 -14.38 -23.19
N GLU A 5 -13.93 -15.57 -22.61
CA GLU A 5 -13.90 -15.78 -21.14
C GLU A 5 -12.64 -15.20 -20.52
N GLN A 6 -11.51 -15.41 -21.19
CA GLN A 6 -10.20 -14.92 -20.78
C GLN A 6 -10.16 -13.38 -20.74
N LYS A 7 -10.72 -12.72 -21.76
CA LYS A 7 -10.83 -11.24 -21.83
C LYS A 7 -11.78 -10.67 -20.76
N GLN A 8 -12.89 -11.34 -20.49
CA GLN A 8 -13.82 -10.94 -19.43
C GLN A 8 -13.18 -11.03 -18.04
N ARG A 9 -12.43 -12.10 -17.78
CA ARG A 9 -11.69 -12.29 -16.52
C ARG A 9 -10.64 -11.21 -16.31
N ASP A 10 -9.92 -10.81 -17.37
CA ASP A 10 -8.96 -9.71 -17.33
C ASP A 10 -9.61 -8.37 -17.02
N LYS A 11 -10.74 -8.07 -17.68
CA LYS A 11 -11.52 -6.85 -17.39
C LYS A 11 -11.98 -6.80 -15.94
N LYS A 12 -12.49 -7.92 -15.40
CA LYS A 12 -12.93 -8.03 -14.00
C LYS A 12 -11.77 -7.82 -13.02
N ALA A 13 -10.61 -8.44 -13.26
CA ALA A 13 -9.43 -8.29 -12.41
C ALA A 13 -8.93 -6.84 -12.38
N LYS A 14 -8.91 -6.17 -13.55
CA LYS A 14 -8.51 -4.76 -13.64
C LYS A 14 -9.50 -3.83 -12.95
N LEU A 15 -10.80 -4.10 -13.04
CA LEU A 15 -11.83 -3.35 -12.33
C LEU A 15 -11.63 -3.45 -10.80
N ILE A 16 -11.48 -4.67 -10.28
CA ILE A 16 -11.25 -4.90 -8.84
C ILE A 16 -9.98 -4.17 -8.38
N ALA A 17 -8.87 -4.30 -9.13
CA ALA A 17 -7.64 -3.60 -8.80
C ALA A 17 -7.82 -2.07 -8.78
N SER A 18 -8.62 -1.52 -9.70
CA SER A 18 -8.94 -0.08 -9.74
C SER A 18 -9.69 0.37 -8.50
N THR A 19 -10.66 -0.41 -8.01
CA THR A 19 -11.38 -0.12 -6.75
C THR A 19 -10.43 -0.08 -5.55
N TRP A 20 -9.48 -1.01 -5.47
CA TRP A 20 -8.50 -1.02 -4.39
C TRP A 20 -7.53 0.17 -4.46
N LEU A 21 -7.13 0.57 -5.66
CA LEU A 21 -6.29 1.75 -5.85
C LEU A 21 -7.02 3.04 -5.50
N ALA A 22 -8.30 3.17 -5.86
CA ALA A 22 -9.12 4.32 -5.47
C ALA A 22 -9.20 4.43 -3.95
N SER A 23 -9.46 3.31 -3.24
CA SER A 23 -9.45 3.32 -1.78
C SER A 23 -8.07 3.64 -1.18
N ALA A 24 -6.96 3.31 -1.86
CA ALA A 24 -5.63 3.71 -1.42
C ALA A 24 -5.34 5.20 -1.65
N ASP A 25 -5.94 5.83 -2.67
CA ASP A 25 -5.89 7.28 -2.88
C ASP A 25 -6.67 8.04 -1.80
N ASP A 26 -7.86 7.54 -1.45
CA ASP A 26 -8.68 8.10 -0.38
C ASP A 26 -7.93 8.04 0.96
N ASP A 27 -7.34 6.88 1.29
CA ASP A 27 -6.49 6.72 2.47
C ASP A 27 -5.27 7.67 2.45
N LEU A 28 -4.64 7.88 1.29
CA LEU A 28 -3.50 8.79 1.18
C LEU A 28 -3.91 10.25 1.41
N SER A 29 -5.12 10.63 1.00
CA SER A 29 -5.69 11.94 1.28
C SER A 29 -5.99 12.06 2.77
N TRP A 30 -6.64 11.05 3.34
CA TRP A 30 -6.93 11.00 4.78
C TRP A 30 -5.65 11.07 5.63
N ALA A 31 -4.55 10.41 5.23
CA ALA A 31 -3.27 10.50 5.94
C ALA A 31 -2.72 11.94 5.97
N LYS A 32 -2.91 12.73 4.91
CA LYS A 32 -2.49 14.13 4.86
C LYS A 32 -3.33 15.02 5.75
N ASP A 33 -4.65 14.82 5.74
CA ASP A 33 -5.56 15.55 6.62
C ASP A 33 -5.24 15.25 8.09
N THR A 34 -5.04 13.96 8.40
CA THR A 34 -4.64 13.48 9.73
C THR A 34 -3.29 14.08 10.18
N LEU A 35 -2.33 14.23 9.26
CA LEU A 35 -1.07 14.94 9.53
C LEU A 35 -1.30 16.43 9.83
N ALA A 36 -2.18 17.09 9.08
CA ALA A 36 -2.49 18.51 9.26
C ALA A 36 -3.13 18.77 10.64
N ASP A 37 -3.94 17.83 11.11
CA ASP A 37 -4.59 17.86 12.43
C ASP A 37 -3.66 17.48 13.60
N GLY A 38 -2.40 17.11 13.32
CA GLY A 38 -1.40 16.82 14.35
C GLY A 38 -1.39 15.38 14.87
N TYR A 39 -2.15 14.46 14.27
CA TYR A 39 -2.21 13.06 14.66
C TYR A 39 -1.15 12.23 13.92
N TYR A 40 0.13 12.45 14.25
CA TYR A 40 1.26 11.93 13.47
C TYR A 40 1.37 10.40 13.46
N ASP A 41 1.10 9.75 14.59
CA ASP A 41 1.05 8.29 14.72
C ASP A 41 -0.04 7.69 13.80
N ARG A 42 -1.21 8.33 13.75
CA ARG A 42 -2.33 7.92 12.88
C ARG A 42 -2.00 8.15 11.41
N ALA A 43 -1.38 9.26 11.06
CA ALA A 43 -0.89 9.49 9.70
C ALA A 43 0.13 8.43 9.26
N CYS A 44 1.03 8.00 10.15
CA CYS A 44 1.96 6.89 9.90
C CYS A 44 1.22 5.57 9.68
N PHE A 45 0.24 5.25 10.52
CA PHE A 45 -0.58 4.04 10.40
C PHE A 45 -1.35 3.98 9.07
N VAL A 46 -2.06 5.07 8.73
CA VAL A 46 -2.82 5.16 7.47
C VAL A 46 -1.88 5.05 6.26
N SER A 47 -0.68 5.63 6.34
CA SER A 47 0.34 5.51 5.28
C SER A 47 0.77 4.06 5.02
N GLN A 48 0.87 3.22 6.06
CA GLN A 48 1.11 1.79 5.87
C GLN A 48 -0.06 1.12 5.14
N GLN A 49 -1.30 1.46 5.48
CA GLN A 49 -2.50 0.91 4.84
C GLN A 49 -2.61 1.28 3.36
N VAL A 50 -2.19 2.49 2.97
CA VAL A 50 -2.08 2.91 1.55
C VAL A 50 -1.19 1.95 0.77
N ALA A 51 0.02 1.66 1.29
CA ALA A 51 0.95 0.74 0.64
C ALA A 51 0.40 -0.70 0.58
N GLU A 52 -0.26 -1.15 1.64
CA GLU A 52 -0.91 -2.46 1.70
C GLU A 52 -1.98 -2.62 0.63
N LYS A 53 -2.92 -1.65 0.54
CA LYS A 53 -3.99 -1.65 -0.45
C LYS A 53 -3.44 -1.58 -1.88
N ALA A 54 -2.40 -0.77 -2.11
CA ALA A 54 -1.73 -0.71 -3.40
C ALA A 54 -1.14 -2.08 -3.81
N LEU A 55 -0.36 -2.72 -2.94
CA LEU A 55 0.22 -4.04 -3.24
C LEU A 55 -0.86 -5.10 -3.49
N LYS A 56 -1.93 -5.11 -2.69
CA LYS A 56 -3.09 -6.00 -2.89
C LYS A 56 -3.77 -5.75 -4.24
N ALA A 57 -3.94 -4.49 -4.65
CA ALA A 57 -4.48 -4.14 -5.96
C ALA A 57 -3.66 -4.76 -7.09
N TYR A 58 -2.32 -4.70 -7.01
CA TYR A 58 -1.47 -5.33 -8.00
C TYR A 58 -1.68 -6.84 -8.08
N LEU A 59 -1.68 -7.54 -6.95
CA LEU A 59 -1.86 -9.00 -6.92
C LEU A 59 -3.23 -9.41 -7.48
N LEU A 60 -4.28 -8.65 -7.13
CA LEU A 60 -5.62 -8.83 -7.68
C LEU A 60 -5.65 -8.60 -9.20
N SER A 61 -4.90 -7.62 -9.71
CA SER A 61 -4.75 -7.41 -11.17
C SER A 61 -4.09 -8.60 -11.87
N LYS A 62 -3.24 -9.35 -11.16
CA LYS A 62 -2.64 -10.62 -11.61
C LYS A 62 -3.50 -11.84 -11.30
N ARG A 63 -4.80 -11.62 -11.00
CA ARG A 63 -5.83 -12.63 -10.72
C ARG A 63 -5.50 -13.53 -9.53
N GLN A 64 -4.65 -13.08 -8.62
CA GLN A 64 -4.44 -13.76 -7.35
C GLN A 64 -5.67 -13.61 -6.47
N LYS A 65 -5.86 -14.55 -5.54
CA LYS A 65 -6.83 -14.40 -4.46
C LYS A 65 -6.39 -13.25 -3.55
N LEU A 66 -7.35 -12.60 -2.90
CA LEU A 66 -7.05 -11.58 -1.90
C LEU A 66 -6.24 -12.21 -0.75
N ILE A 67 -5.02 -11.74 -0.55
CA ILE A 67 -4.19 -12.12 0.59
C ILE A 67 -4.59 -11.22 1.77
N LYS A 68 -5.28 -11.77 2.76
CA LYS A 68 -5.71 -11.03 3.95
C LYS A 68 -4.58 -11.01 4.99
N THR A 69 -3.63 -10.11 4.80
CA THR A 69 -2.53 -9.84 5.73
C THR A 69 -2.23 -8.35 5.77
N HIS A 70 -1.52 -7.94 6.83
CA HIS A 70 -0.97 -6.60 7.00
C HIS A 70 0.56 -6.56 6.82
N ASN A 71 1.16 -7.72 6.54
CA ASN A 71 2.59 -7.83 6.35
C ASN A 71 2.98 -7.36 4.94
N LEU A 72 3.52 -6.14 4.83
CA LEU A 72 3.96 -5.58 3.54
C LEU A 72 5.11 -6.37 2.92
N LYS A 73 5.98 -7.00 3.73
CA LYS A 73 7.07 -7.85 3.22
C LYS A 73 6.50 -9.04 2.46
N LEU A 74 5.51 -9.74 3.04
CA LEU A 74 4.84 -10.87 2.37
C LEU A 74 4.18 -10.42 1.06
N LEU A 75 3.42 -9.32 1.10
CA LEU A 75 2.78 -8.78 -0.10
C LEU A 75 3.79 -8.38 -1.18
N LEU A 76 4.93 -7.81 -0.77
CA LEU A 76 6.00 -7.41 -1.67
C LEU A 76 6.73 -8.61 -2.29
N ASP A 77 6.94 -9.67 -1.52
CA ASP A 77 7.56 -10.90 -2.03
C ASP A 77 6.66 -11.54 -3.10
N GLU A 78 5.35 -11.60 -2.86
CA GLU A 78 4.37 -12.03 -3.86
C GLU A 78 4.34 -11.11 -5.09
N TYR A 79 4.40 -9.79 -4.88
CA TYR A 79 4.48 -8.80 -5.95
C TYR A 79 5.68 -9.04 -6.88
N LYS A 80 6.86 -9.30 -6.30
CA LYS A 80 8.13 -9.54 -7.01
C LYS A 80 8.11 -10.81 -7.85
N ARG A 81 7.34 -11.84 -7.47
CA ARG A 81 7.21 -13.09 -8.24
C ARG A 81 6.69 -12.86 -9.65
N PHE A 82 5.84 -11.84 -9.84
CA PHE A 82 5.27 -11.52 -11.15
C PHE A 82 6.14 -10.56 -11.98
N ASN A 83 7.17 -9.93 -11.40
CA ASN A 83 8.02 -9.02 -12.15
C ASN A 83 9.32 -8.66 -11.40
N LYS A 84 10.46 -9.06 -11.97
CA LYS A 84 11.81 -8.83 -11.40
C LYS A 84 12.41 -7.45 -11.74
N LYS A 85 11.82 -6.67 -12.65
CA LYS A 85 12.42 -5.43 -13.20
C LYS A 85 11.86 -4.13 -12.61
N PHE A 86 11.38 -4.13 -11.37
CA PHE A 86 10.71 -2.95 -10.80
C PHE A 86 11.64 -2.04 -10.01
N SER A 87 11.27 -0.75 -9.99
CA SER A 87 11.80 0.25 -9.07
C SER A 87 11.66 -0.28 -7.64
N ASP A 88 12.77 -0.35 -6.93
CA ASP A 88 12.82 -1.00 -5.64
C ASP A 88 12.02 -0.22 -4.59
N ILE A 89 10.81 -0.69 -4.30
CA ILE A 89 9.97 -0.19 -3.20
C ILE A 89 10.21 -0.94 -1.88
N SER A 90 11.22 -1.83 -1.81
CA SER A 90 11.49 -2.62 -0.61
C SER A 90 11.87 -1.77 0.58
N GLY A 91 12.65 -0.70 0.36
CA GLY A 91 12.99 0.27 1.41
C GLY A 91 11.74 0.92 2.01
N ALA A 92 10.85 1.42 1.14
CA ALA A 92 9.58 2.02 1.54
C ALA A 92 8.72 1.04 2.35
N CYS A 93 8.50 -0.17 1.83
CA CYS A 93 7.71 -1.20 2.53
C CYS A 93 8.33 -1.60 3.87
N LYS A 94 9.66 -1.69 3.97
CA LYS A 94 10.36 -2.01 5.22
C LYS A 94 10.13 -0.95 6.29
N ILE A 95 10.23 0.33 5.94
CA ILE A 95 9.98 1.45 6.87
C ILE A 95 8.50 1.46 7.27
N LEU A 96 7.59 1.44 6.29
CA LEU A 96 6.15 1.47 6.53
C LEU A 96 5.64 0.31 7.39
N SER A 97 6.28 -0.86 7.32
CA SER A 97 5.90 -2.03 8.12
C SER A 97 6.03 -1.80 9.63
N LYS A 98 6.91 -0.88 10.05
CA LYS A 98 7.14 -0.54 11.46
C LYS A 98 5.91 0.17 12.06
N TYR A 99 5.32 1.09 11.28
CA TYR A 99 4.17 1.88 11.70
C TYR A 99 2.88 1.08 11.90
N TYR A 100 2.80 -0.17 11.44
CA TYR A 100 1.62 -1.02 11.66
C TYR A 100 1.48 -1.50 13.11
N ILE A 101 2.60 -1.71 13.83
CA ILE A 101 2.59 -2.20 15.20
C ILE A 101 2.75 -1.01 16.16
N GLU A 102 3.80 -0.23 15.95
CA GLU A 102 4.28 0.74 16.94
C GLU A 102 3.37 1.97 17.08
N ALA A 103 2.54 2.28 16.07
CA ALA A 103 1.56 3.37 16.16
C ALA A 103 0.24 2.96 16.86
N ARG A 104 0.04 1.68 17.18
CA ARG A 104 -1.25 1.19 17.72
C ARG A 104 -1.25 0.83 19.20
N TYR A 105 -0.09 0.65 19.81
CA TYR A 105 0.04 0.21 21.20
C TYR A 105 0.68 1.33 22.04
N PRO A 106 -0.13 2.08 22.83
CA PRO A 106 0.37 3.18 23.65
C PRO A 106 1.32 2.74 24.77
N ASP A 107 1.28 1.46 25.13
CA ASP A 107 2.14 0.79 26.11
C ASP A 107 3.49 0.34 25.54
N ASP A 108 3.66 0.43 24.21
CA ASP A 108 4.95 0.17 23.57
C ASP A 108 5.92 1.34 23.84
N PHE A 109 7.13 1.01 24.29
CA PHE A 109 8.16 1.98 24.67
C PHE A 109 8.49 2.98 23.55
N CYS A 110 8.26 2.56 22.30
CA CYS A 110 8.52 3.35 21.10
C CYS A 110 7.34 4.22 20.65
N PHE A 111 6.16 4.19 21.31
CA PHE A 111 4.96 4.92 20.83
C PHE A 111 5.22 6.43 20.63
N ASN A 112 5.89 7.06 21.59
CA ASN A 112 6.26 8.48 21.52
C ASN A 112 7.24 8.78 20.37
N ASP A 113 8.06 7.80 19.97
CA ASP A 113 8.99 7.99 18.86
C ASP A 113 8.24 8.13 17.52
N PHE A 114 6.98 7.71 17.41
CA PHE A 114 6.17 7.79 16.19
C PHE A 114 5.24 8.99 16.13
N ASN A 115 5.04 9.67 17.26
CA ASN A 115 4.30 10.93 17.30
C ASN A 115 5.18 12.12 16.90
N ILE A 116 5.88 11.99 15.76
CA ILE A 116 6.83 12.97 15.24
C ILE A 116 6.39 13.35 13.83
N LYS A 117 6.21 14.66 13.59
CA LYS A 117 5.71 15.22 12.34
C LYS A 117 6.56 14.78 11.14
N GLU A 118 7.88 14.78 11.29
CA GLU A 118 8.84 14.42 10.26
C GLU A 118 8.66 12.96 9.81
N LYS A 119 8.42 12.05 10.76
CA LYS A 119 8.15 10.63 10.46
C LYS A 119 6.82 10.45 9.73
N ALA A 120 5.80 11.21 10.11
CA ALA A 120 4.51 11.18 9.39
C ALA A 120 4.64 11.71 7.96
N ILE A 121 5.40 12.78 7.75
CA ILE A 121 5.70 13.29 6.40
C ILE A 121 6.46 12.25 5.58
N GLU A 122 7.49 11.63 6.16
CA GLU A 122 8.24 10.54 5.52
C GLU A 122 7.32 9.37 5.15
N ALA A 123 6.48 8.90 6.07
CA ALA A 123 5.55 7.81 5.86
C ALA A 123 4.59 8.10 4.69
N ILE A 124 4.00 9.29 4.62
CA ILE A 124 3.12 9.71 3.53
C ILE A 124 3.86 9.72 2.19
N ASN A 125 5.11 10.21 2.17
CA ASN A 125 5.92 10.25 0.96
C ASN A 125 6.27 8.83 0.46
N LEU A 126 6.62 7.92 1.36
CA LEU A 126 6.89 6.51 1.04
C LEU A 126 5.63 5.78 0.58
N ALA A 127 4.49 6.02 1.22
CA ALA A 127 3.20 5.47 0.82
C ALA A 127 2.82 5.92 -0.60
N ARG A 128 2.97 7.22 -0.89
CA ARG A 128 2.76 7.79 -2.24
C ARG A 128 3.70 7.15 -3.27
N GLN A 129 4.97 6.91 -2.91
CA GLN A 129 5.93 6.24 -3.79
C GLN A 129 5.46 4.83 -4.15
N VAL A 130 5.03 4.04 -3.16
CA VAL A 130 4.50 2.68 -3.38
C VAL A 130 3.26 2.73 -4.27
N LEU A 131 2.30 3.60 -3.96
CA LEU A 131 1.05 3.73 -4.70
C LEU A 131 1.29 4.09 -6.16
N ASN A 132 2.11 5.11 -6.43
CA ASN A 132 2.43 5.55 -7.80
C ASN A 132 3.20 4.46 -8.57
N SER A 133 4.16 3.81 -7.91
CA SER A 133 4.89 2.67 -8.47
C SER A 133 3.91 1.60 -8.93
N VAL A 134 2.97 1.18 -8.07
CA VAL A 134 1.97 0.16 -8.43
C VAL A 134 1.04 0.62 -9.55
N LYS A 135 0.46 1.83 -9.46
CA LYS A 135 -0.44 2.39 -10.48
C LYS A 135 0.17 2.33 -11.88
N SER A 136 1.44 2.71 -11.98
CA SER A 136 2.18 2.71 -13.24
C SER A 136 2.24 1.33 -13.91
N LYS A 137 2.00 0.23 -13.16
CA LYS A 137 2.11 -1.16 -13.64
C LYS A 137 0.78 -1.84 -13.94
N ILE A 138 -0.30 -1.32 -13.37
CA ILE A 138 -1.66 -1.81 -13.67
C ILE A 138 -2.21 -1.10 -14.91
N PHE A 139 -1.84 0.16 -15.10
CA PHE A 139 -2.37 1.01 -16.16
C PHE A 139 -1.32 1.44 -17.20
N THR A 140 -0.17 0.77 -17.27
CA THR A 140 0.77 1.00 -18.38
C THR A 140 0.03 0.80 -19.71
N LYS A 141 0.13 1.79 -20.60
CA LYS A 141 -0.34 1.72 -21.99
C LYS A 141 0.39 0.60 -22.74
#